data_AF-A0AA40GH12-F1
#
_entry.id   AF-A0AA40GH12-F1
#
_cell.length_a   1.000
_cell.length_b   1.000
_cell.length_c   1.000
_cell.angle_alpha   90.00
_cell.angle_beta   90.00
_cell.angle_gamma   90.00
#
_symmetry.space_group_name_H-M   'P 1'
#
loop_
_entity.id
_entity.type
_entity.pdbx_description
1 polymer ?
#
loop_
_entity_poly.entity_id
_entity_poly.type
_entity_poly.pdbx_seq_one_letter_code
_entity_poly.pdbx_strand_id
1 'polypeptide(L)'
;MHVIYQFRMLQNRLLNLWKIIDKQSNKADYTDRCYTALKKCIRKHQSLIKFCDKLEYVYTLPIFGHMVVFSLLMCFDTYEILLANVSIGTRLIFVFHMIGSFIHIIIFTYSCHCLMEESMNISLATYSGWWTILPMTETGRLIRKDINIIMMKSMRPCYLSAAGFFPVSLETSTALMSSTVSYFTLMRESSMRE
;
A
#
# COMPACT_ATOMS: atom_id res chain seq x y z
N MET A 1 4.01 -8.09 1.89
CA MET A 1 3.23 -9.15 2.56
C MET A 1 3.28 -9.09 4.10
N HIS A 2 4.44 -9.24 4.76
CA HIS A 2 4.49 -9.26 6.24
C HIS A 2 3.95 -7.97 6.90
N VAL A 3 4.25 -6.80 6.33
CA VAL A 3 3.76 -5.50 6.83
C VAL A 3 2.24 -5.37 6.75
N ILE A 4 1.66 -5.78 5.61
CA ILE A 4 0.21 -5.81 5.35
C ILE A 4 -0.48 -6.68 6.41
N TYR A 5 0.07 -7.87 6.70
CA TYR A 5 -0.44 -8.74 7.75
C TYR A 5 -0.35 -8.10 9.15
N GLN A 6 0.74 -7.39 9.46
CA GLN A 6 0.87 -6.67 10.73
C GLN A 6 -0.18 -5.55 10.87
N PHE A 7 -0.52 -4.87 9.77
CA PHE A 7 -1.61 -3.90 9.73
C PHE A 7 -2.98 -4.55 9.98
N ARG A 8 -3.32 -5.63 9.27
CA ARG A 8 -4.56 -6.40 9.50
C ARG A 8 -4.67 -6.93 10.93
N MET A 9 -3.59 -7.46 11.47
CA MET A 9 -3.56 -7.93 12.86
C MET A 9 -3.82 -6.79 13.84
N LEU A 10 -3.26 -5.60 13.58
CA LEU A 10 -3.47 -4.42 14.42
C LEU A 10 -4.92 -3.94 14.33
N GLN A 11 -5.52 -3.88 13.14
CA GLN A 11 -6.94 -3.56 12.93
C GLN A 11 -7.85 -4.51 13.73
N ASN A 12 -7.65 -5.83 13.60
CA ASN A 12 -8.42 -6.84 14.34
C ASN A 12 -8.26 -6.71 15.86
N ARG A 13 -7.06 -6.36 16.34
CA ARG A 13 -6.84 -6.13 17.78
C ARG A 13 -7.57 -4.88 18.26
N LEU A 14 -7.55 -3.78 17.50
CA LEU A 14 -8.25 -2.54 17.84
C LEU A 14 -9.77 -2.71 17.86
N LEU A 15 -10.33 -3.43 16.88
CA LEU A 15 -11.76 -3.74 16.82
C LEU A 15 -12.23 -4.59 18.01
N ASN A 16 -11.46 -5.62 18.36
CA ASN A 16 -11.82 -6.55 19.43
C ASN A 16 -11.44 -6.03 20.83
N LEU A 17 -10.64 -4.97 20.93
CA LEU A 17 -10.24 -4.37 22.21
C LEU A 17 -11.45 -3.94 23.05
N TRP A 18 -12.52 -3.52 22.37
CA TRP A 18 -13.74 -3.01 23.00
C TRP A 18 -14.87 -4.05 23.08
N LYS A 19 -14.79 -5.20 22.41
CA LYS A 19 -15.82 -6.26 22.56
C LYS A 19 -15.74 -7.00 23.89
N ILE A 20 -14.59 -6.93 24.56
CA ILE A 20 -14.38 -7.48 25.90
C ILE A 20 -15.21 -6.69 26.94
N ILE A 21 -15.82 -5.55 26.57
CA ILE A 21 -16.59 -4.65 27.45
C ILE A 21 -17.91 -5.26 27.93
N ASP A 22 -18.50 -6.19 27.16
CA ASP A 22 -19.91 -6.55 27.34
C ASP A 22 -20.17 -7.64 28.38
N LYS A 23 -19.14 -8.33 28.91
CA LYS A 23 -19.38 -9.60 29.65
C LYS A 23 -18.93 -9.72 31.11
N GLN A 24 -18.00 -8.93 31.67
CA GLN A 24 -17.61 -9.13 33.10
C GLN A 24 -16.66 -8.07 33.68
N SER A 25 -16.94 -7.66 34.93
CA SER A 25 -16.01 -7.16 35.98
C SER A 25 -15.79 -5.65 36.19
N ASN A 26 -15.34 -5.34 37.42
CA ASN A 26 -15.11 -4.05 38.09
C ASN A 26 -14.61 -2.88 37.20
N LYS A 27 -15.31 -1.75 37.22
CA LYS A 27 -15.16 -0.60 36.29
C LYS A 27 -13.77 0.07 36.27
N ALA A 28 -13.06 0.10 37.40
CA ALA A 28 -11.81 0.83 37.55
C ALA A 28 -10.57 0.04 37.07
N ASP A 29 -10.39 -1.19 37.55
CA ASP A 29 -9.28 -2.09 37.15
C ASP A 29 -9.35 -2.44 35.64
N TYR A 30 -10.57 -2.52 35.09
CA TYR A 30 -10.79 -2.78 33.68
C TYR A 30 -10.34 -1.62 32.76
N THR A 31 -10.60 -0.37 33.17
CA THR A 31 -10.22 0.81 32.36
C THR A 31 -8.70 0.94 32.23
N ASP A 32 -7.96 0.57 33.28
CA ASP A 32 -6.49 0.58 33.26
C ASP A 32 -5.91 -0.52 32.35
N ARG A 33 -6.50 -1.74 32.38
CA ARG A 33 -6.12 -2.82 31.46
C ARG A 33 -6.38 -2.46 30.00
N CYS A 34 -7.52 -1.83 29.70
CA CYS A 34 -7.82 -1.31 28.36
C CYS A 34 -6.82 -0.24 27.93
N TYR A 35 -6.48 0.68 28.84
CA TYR A 35 -5.51 1.73 28.56
C TYR A 35 -4.11 1.16 28.27
N THR A 36 -3.69 0.14 29.01
CA THR A 36 -2.42 -0.57 28.78
C THR A 36 -2.42 -1.32 27.44
N ALA A 37 -3.53 -1.98 27.09
CA ALA A 37 -3.68 -2.65 25.79
C ALA A 37 -3.68 -1.65 24.62
N LEU A 38 -4.35 -0.51 24.78
CA LEU A 38 -4.38 0.58 23.81
C LEU A 38 -2.98 1.16 23.60
N LYS A 39 -2.25 1.46 24.69
CA LYS A 39 -0.84 1.91 24.63
C LYS A 39 0.04 0.93 23.85
N LYS A 40 -0.16 -0.38 24.04
CA LYS A 40 0.58 -1.41 23.28
C LYS A 40 0.25 -1.37 21.79
N CYS A 41 -1.03 -1.17 21.44
CA CYS A 41 -1.46 -1.01 20.05
C CYS A 41 -0.88 0.28 19.43
N ILE A 42 -0.89 1.39 20.16
CA ILE A 42 -0.29 2.67 19.73
C ILE A 42 1.20 2.50 19.44
N ARG A 43 1.96 1.91 20.36
CA ARG A 43 3.41 1.68 20.15
C ARG A 43 3.67 0.81 18.92
N LYS A 44 2.85 -0.23 18.71
CA LYS A 44 2.95 -1.10 17.54
C LYS A 44 2.62 -0.34 16.24
N HIS A 45 1.57 0.47 16.25
CA HIS A 45 1.20 1.33 15.12
C HIS A 45 2.31 2.33 14.77
N GLN A 46 2.87 3.01 15.76
CA GLN A 46 3.98 3.94 15.59
C GLN A 46 5.24 3.25 15.04
N SER A 47 5.56 2.06 15.53
CA SER A 47 6.68 1.27 15.02
C SER A 47 6.46 0.88 13.55
N LEU A 48 5.22 0.52 13.19
CA LEU A 48 4.87 0.13 11.83
C LEU A 48 4.91 1.33 10.86
N ILE A 49 4.47 2.52 11.29
CA ILE A 49 4.63 3.76 10.52
C ILE A 49 6.12 4.05 10.29
N LYS A 50 6.94 4.05 11.35
CA LYS A 50 8.39 4.27 11.21
C LYS A 50 9.06 3.25 10.28
N PHE A 51 8.58 2.02 10.30
CA PHE A 51 9.06 0.98 9.39
C PHE A 51 8.67 1.29 7.94
N CYS A 52 7.43 1.72 7.69
CA CYS A 52 7.00 2.17 6.37
C CYS A 52 7.77 3.40 5.89
N ASP A 53 8.01 4.40 6.74
CA ASP A 53 8.81 5.58 6.38
C ASP A 53 10.24 5.19 5.98
N LYS A 54 10.84 4.24 6.72
CA LYS A 54 12.17 3.71 6.38
C LYS A 54 12.15 2.90 5.10
N LEU A 55 11.10 2.12 4.86
CA LEU A 55 10.91 1.41 3.60
C LEU A 55 10.79 2.39 2.43
N GLU A 56 9.98 3.45 2.56
CA GLU A 56 9.85 4.47 1.53
C GLU A 56 11.22 5.07 1.20
N TYR A 57 11.97 5.49 2.21
CA TYR A 57 13.31 6.05 2.04
C TYR A 57 14.27 5.11 1.28
N VAL A 58 14.26 3.82 1.61
CA VAL A 58 15.16 2.83 0.99
C VAL A 58 14.70 2.44 -0.41
N TYR A 59 13.39 2.34 -0.63
CA TYR A 59 12.82 1.83 -1.88
C TYR A 59 12.53 2.91 -2.93
N THR A 60 12.53 4.20 -2.57
CA THR A 60 12.20 5.27 -3.54
C THR A 60 13.13 5.26 -4.76
N LEU A 61 14.44 5.06 -4.54
CA LEU A 61 15.44 5.05 -5.61
C LEU A 61 15.43 3.73 -6.42
N PRO A 62 15.40 2.53 -5.79
CA PRO A 62 15.18 1.27 -6.50
C PRO A 62 13.92 1.25 -7.35
N ILE A 63 12.80 1.80 -6.87
CA ILE A 63 11.54 1.89 -7.63
C ILE A 63 11.74 2.74 -8.88
N PHE A 64 12.39 3.91 -8.74
CA PHE A 64 12.69 4.76 -9.88
C PHE A 64 13.59 4.05 -10.91
N GLY A 65 14.67 3.41 -10.44
CA GLY A 65 15.54 2.62 -11.31
C GLY A 65 14.80 1.47 -12.00
N HIS A 66 13.89 0.80 -11.29
CA HIS A 66 13.06 -0.26 -11.85
C HIS A 66 12.16 0.26 -12.98
N MET A 67 11.55 1.43 -12.83
CA MET A 67 10.74 2.05 -13.89
C MET A 67 11.58 2.35 -15.14
N VAL A 68 12.79 2.90 -14.98
CA VAL A 68 13.69 3.20 -16.11
C VAL A 68 14.11 1.91 -16.82
N VAL A 69 14.55 0.91 -16.07
CA VAL A 69 14.95 -0.39 -16.63
C VAL A 69 13.78 -1.07 -17.34
N PHE A 70 12.58 -1.02 -16.75
CA PHE A 70 11.39 -1.57 -17.37
C PHE A 70 11.03 -0.87 -18.69
N SER A 71 11.10 0.46 -18.73
CA SER A 71 10.86 1.22 -19.97
C SER A 71 11.86 0.85 -21.07
N LEU A 72 13.13 0.67 -20.74
CA LEU A 72 14.15 0.22 -21.69
C LEU A 72 13.88 -1.19 -22.20
N LEU A 73 13.57 -2.13 -21.29
CA LEU A 73 13.23 -3.51 -21.66
C LEU A 73 12.01 -3.56 -22.60
N MET A 74 10.95 -2.85 -22.26
CA MET A 74 9.75 -2.75 -23.10
C MET A 74 10.05 -2.17 -24.49
N CYS A 75 10.96 -1.19 -24.58
CA CYS A 75 11.39 -0.63 -25.85
C CYS A 75 12.15 -1.68 -26.70
N PHE A 76 13.08 -2.41 -26.08
CA PHE A 76 13.80 -3.49 -26.75
C PHE A 76 12.90 -4.64 -27.20
N ASP A 77 12.01 -5.12 -26.34
CA ASP A 77 11.04 -6.18 -26.68
C ASP A 77 10.19 -5.77 -27.89
N THR A 78 9.73 -4.52 -27.88
CA THR A 78 8.93 -3.96 -28.95
C THR A 78 9.69 -3.89 -30.27
N TYR A 79 10.96 -3.44 -30.24
CA TYR A 79 11.82 -3.39 -31.41
C TYR A 79 12.05 -4.79 -32.01
N GLU A 80 12.35 -5.77 -31.17
CA GLU A 80 12.55 -7.17 -31.59
C GLU A 80 11.28 -7.79 -32.17
N ILE A 81 10.10 -7.44 -31.65
CA ILE A 81 8.82 -7.95 -32.13
C ILE A 81 8.41 -7.32 -33.48
N LEU A 82 8.71 -6.03 -33.69
CA LEU A 82 8.21 -5.27 -34.84
C LEU A 82 9.21 -5.12 -36.00
N LEU A 83 10.48 -4.82 -35.70
CA LEU A 83 11.46 -4.40 -36.71
C LEU A 83 12.53 -5.46 -36.99
N ALA A 84 12.84 -6.33 -36.03
CA ALA A 84 13.85 -7.36 -36.24
C ALA A 84 13.31 -8.50 -37.13
N ASN A 85 14.08 -8.90 -38.14
CA ASN A 85 13.82 -10.08 -38.97
C ASN A 85 14.20 -11.36 -38.22
N VAL A 86 13.58 -11.59 -37.07
CA VAL A 86 13.78 -12.77 -36.22
C VAL A 86 12.81 -13.89 -36.58
N SER A 87 13.23 -15.12 -36.32
CA SER A 87 12.39 -16.30 -36.52
C SER A 87 11.09 -16.21 -35.70
N ILE A 88 10.01 -16.82 -36.21
CA ILE A 88 8.70 -16.85 -35.53
C ILE A 88 8.82 -17.39 -34.10
N GLY A 89 9.68 -18.39 -33.87
CA GLY A 89 9.94 -18.94 -32.54
C GLY A 89 10.54 -17.91 -31.59
N THR A 90 11.56 -17.17 -32.03
CA THR A 90 12.18 -16.09 -31.24
C THR A 90 11.19 -14.95 -30.98
N ARG A 91 10.36 -14.59 -31.95
CA ARG A 91 9.34 -13.55 -31.79
C ARG A 91 8.31 -13.91 -30.72
N LEU A 92 7.88 -15.17 -30.67
CA LEU A 92 6.97 -15.65 -29.63
C LEU A 92 7.59 -15.56 -28.23
N ILE A 93 8.88 -15.85 -28.10
CA ILE A 93 9.60 -15.74 -26.82
C ILE A 93 9.55 -14.30 -26.30
N PHE A 94 9.81 -13.30 -27.15
CA PHE A 94 9.74 -11.89 -26.77
C PHE A 94 8.31 -11.45 -26.42
N VAL A 95 7.29 -11.94 -27.13
CA VAL A 95 5.89 -11.68 -26.77
C VAL A 95 5.56 -12.23 -25.38
N PHE A 96 5.98 -13.46 -25.07
CA PHE A 96 5.79 -14.04 -23.73
C PHE A 96 6.57 -13.27 -22.66
N HIS A 97 7.79 -12.82 -22.98
CA HIS A 97 8.58 -11.99 -22.08
C HIS A 97 7.85 -10.68 -21.76
N MET A 98 7.34 -9.98 -22.78
CA MET A 98 6.58 -8.74 -22.62
C MET A 98 5.35 -8.95 -21.73
N ILE A 99 4.56 -10.01 -21.95
CA ILE A 99 3.40 -10.35 -21.12
C ILE A 99 3.82 -10.63 -19.66
N GLY A 100 4.90 -11.39 -19.45
CA GLY A 100 5.41 -11.68 -18.12
C GLY A 100 5.86 -10.42 -17.37
N SER A 101 6.56 -9.53 -18.06
CA SER A 101 6.99 -8.23 -17.56
C SER A 101 5.79 -7.36 -17.14
N PHE A 102 4.72 -7.33 -17.94
CA PHE A 102 3.48 -6.65 -17.56
C PHE A 102 2.83 -7.22 -16.30
N ILE A 103 2.71 -8.55 -16.21
CA ILE A 103 2.15 -9.21 -15.03
C ILE A 103 2.97 -8.87 -13.79
N HIS A 104 4.30 -8.85 -13.91
CA HIS A 104 5.19 -8.49 -12.80
C HIS A 104 4.91 -7.08 -12.28
N ILE A 105 4.82 -6.07 -13.15
CA ILE A 105 4.49 -4.69 -12.73
C ILE A 105 3.11 -4.61 -12.09
N ILE A 106 2.11 -5.29 -12.64
CA ILE A 106 0.76 -5.28 -12.08
C ILE A 106 0.78 -5.85 -10.66
N ILE A 107 1.46 -6.98 -10.43
CA ILE A 107 1.57 -7.59 -9.09
C ILE A 107 2.31 -6.67 -8.11
N PHE A 108 3.39 -6.04 -8.56
CA PHE A 108 4.18 -5.12 -7.75
C PHE A 108 3.36 -3.90 -7.31
N THR A 109 2.68 -3.27 -8.26
CA THR A 109 1.88 -2.04 -8.03
C THR A 109 0.62 -2.33 -7.23
N TYR A 110 -0.02 -3.47 -7.46
CA TYR A 110 -1.13 -3.98 -6.63
C TYR A 110 -0.68 -4.18 -5.17
N SER A 111 0.50 -4.76 -4.94
CA SER A 111 1.03 -4.95 -3.58
C SER A 111 1.27 -3.63 -2.84
N CYS A 112 1.74 -2.60 -3.56
CA CYS A 112 1.90 -1.25 -3.01
C CYS A 112 0.55 -0.61 -2.69
N HIS A 113 -0.45 -0.80 -3.57
CA HIS A 113 -1.80 -0.29 -3.36
C HIS A 113 -2.47 -0.94 -2.14
N CYS A 114 -2.38 -2.26 -1.98
CA CYS A 114 -2.90 -2.95 -0.80
C CYS A 114 -2.23 -2.49 0.50
N LEU A 115 -0.92 -2.18 0.47
CA LEU A 115 -0.23 -1.61 1.64
C LEU A 115 -0.84 -0.25 2.03
N MET A 116 -1.09 0.60 1.03
CA MET A 116 -1.69 1.92 1.22
C MET A 116 -3.10 1.81 1.81
N GLU A 117 -3.95 0.96 1.22
CA GLU A 117 -5.33 0.72 1.66
C GLU A 117 -5.39 0.19 3.10
N GLU A 118 -4.59 -0.83 3.41
CA GLU A 118 -4.59 -1.46 4.74
C GLU A 118 -4.02 -0.53 5.82
N SER A 119 -3.13 0.40 5.45
CA SER A 119 -2.66 1.43 6.36
C SER A 119 -3.77 2.42 6.72
N MET A 120 -4.60 2.80 5.74
CA MET A 120 -5.73 3.72 5.92
C MET A 120 -6.87 3.07 6.69
N ASN A 121 -7.13 1.78 6.46
CA ASN A 121 -8.22 1.05 7.11
C ASN A 121 -8.07 0.93 8.64
N ILE A 122 -6.89 1.26 9.21
CA ILE A 122 -6.71 1.40 10.66
C ILE A 122 -7.58 2.52 11.23
N SER A 123 -7.75 3.63 10.51
CA SER A 123 -8.59 4.74 10.98
C SER A 123 -10.05 4.29 11.11
N LEU A 124 -10.54 3.56 10.10
CA LEU A 124 -11.89 3.01 10.04
C LEU A 124 -12.11 1.92 11.09
N ALA A 125 -11.15 1.01 11.28
CA ALA A 125 -11.16 0.01 12.34
C ALA A 125 -11.13 0.63 13.75
N THR A 126 -10.42 1.75 13.92
CA THR A 126 -10.38 2.50 15.18
C THR A 126 -11.70 3.23 15.44
N TYR A 127 -12.27 3.85 14.40
CA TYR A 127 -13.53 4.58 14.46
C TYR A 127 -14.71 3.66 14.83
N SER A 128 -14.78 2.48 14.20
CA SER A 128 -15.84 1.47 14.42
C SER A 128 -15.76 0.74 15.77
N GLY A 129 -14.73 1.00 16.57
CA GLY A 129 -14.62 0.47 17.92
C GLY A 129 -15.64 1.10 18.89
N TRP A 130 -16.10 0.33 19.88
CA TRP A 130 -17.03 0.79 20.92
C TRP A 130 -16.37 1.62 22.04
N TRP A 131 -15.36 2.44 21.70
CA TRP A 131 -14.65 3.29 22.66
C TRP A 131 -15.52 4.45 23.18
N THR A 132 -16.60 4.80 22.48
CA THR A 132 -17.54 5.86 22.89
C THR A 132 -18.33 5.52 24.16
N ILE A 133 -18.45 4.23 24.49
CA ILE A 133 -19.20 3.69 25.63
C ILE A 133 -18.40 3.79 26.95
N LEU A 134 -17.10 4.13 26.88
CA LEU A 134 -16.24 4.25 28.05
C LEU A 134 -16.70 5.37 29.01
N PRO A 135 -16.62 5.14 30.34
CA PRO A 135 -16.99 6.13 31.34
C PRO A 135 -16.11 7.38 31.26
N MET A 136 -16.67 8.55 31.60
CA MET A 136 -15.98 9.85 31.61
C MET A 136 -15.07 10.02 32.85
N THR A 137 -14.27 9.01 33.17
CA THR A 137 -13.17 9.11 34.14
C THR A 137 -11.95 9.79 33.50
N GLU A 138 -10.97 10.18 34.31
CA GLU A 138 -9.71 10.77 33.82
C GLU A 138 -9.04 9.87 32.76
N THR A 139 -8.97 8.57 33.03
CA THR A 139 -8.45 7.55 32.09
C THR A 139 -9.29 7.45 30.81
N GLY A 140 -10.62 7.57 30.91
CA GLY A 140 -11.51 7.58 29.75
C GLY A 140 -11.28 8.79 28.83
N ARG A 141 -11.00 9.97 29.40
CA ARG A 141 -10.64 11.17 28.61
C ARG A 141 -9.30 11.00 27.89
N LEU A 142 -8.31 10.42 28.57
CA LEU A 142 -7.00 10.10 27.96
C LEU A 142 -7.14 9.13 26.80
N ILE A 143 -7.93 8.06 26.97
CA ILE A 143 -8.22 7.08 25.91
C ILE A 143 -8.83 7.76 24.68
N ARG A 144 -9.85 8.60 24.85
CA ARG A 144 -10.50 9.32 23.73
C ARG A 144 -9.52 10.22 22.98
N LYS A 145 -8.65 10.94 23.72
CA LYS A 145 -7.61 11.79 23.13
C LYS A 145 -6.62 10.95 22.32
N ASP A 146 -6.13 9.85 22.87
CA ASP A 146 -5.18 8.97 22.20
C ASP A 146 -5.80 8.32 20.94
N ILE A 147 -7.05 7.89 21.00
CA ILE A 147 -7.80 7.36 19.86
C ILE A 147 -7.94 8.39 18.73
N ASN A 148 -8.30 9.64 19.06
CA ASN A 148 -8.37 10.71 18.07
C ASN A 148 -7.01 10.96 17.41
N ILE A 149 -5.91 10.92 18.17
CA ILE A 149 -4.55 11.08 17.62
C ILE A 149 -4.22 9.92 16.67
N ILE A 150 -4.51 8.67 17.04
CA ILE A 150 -4.31 7.51 16.17
C ILE A 150 -5.11 7.68 14.89
N MET A 151 -6.39 8.06 14.99
CA MET A 151 -7.26 8.23 13.84
C MET A 151 -6.71 9.28 12.87
N MET A 152 -6.34 10.47 13.38
CA MET A 152 -5.73 11.51 12.56
C MET A 152 -4.41 11.06 11.91
N LYS A 153 -3.60 10.27 12.61
CA LYS A 153 -2.34 9.74 12.07
C LYS A 153 -2.55 8.66 11.02
N SER A 154 -3.49 7.74 11.23
CA SER A 154 -3.85 6.66 10.30
C SER A 154 -4.54 7.17 9.04
N MET A 155 -5.13 8.37 9.06
CA MET A 155 -5.68 9.02 7.85
C MET A 155 -4.59 9.46 6.86
N ARG A 156 -3.31 9.46 7.27
CA ARG A 156 -2.19 9.60 6.34
C ARG A 156 -1.72 8.21 5.92
N PRO A 157 -2.02 7.75 4.69
CA PRO A 157 -1.65 6.42 4.26
C PRO A 157 -0.13 6.29 4.18
N CYS A 158 0.38 5.12 4.54
CA CYS A 158 1.76 4.74 4.26
C CYS A 158 1.86 4.32 2.79
N TYR A 159 2.54 5.11 1.96
CA TYR A 159 2.72 4.80 0.54
C TYR A 159 4.21 4.75 0.19
N LEU A 160 4.51 4.12 -0.94
CA LEU A 160 5.85 4.12 -1.54
C LEU A 160 5.84 5.10 -2.71
N SER A 161 6.73 6.08 -2.72
CA SER A 161 6.88 7.01 -3.83
C SER A 161 8.00 6.61 -4.78
N ALA A 162 7.88 6.95 -6.06
CA ALA A 162 8.97 6.85 -7.03
C ALA A 162 9.77 8.16 -7.02
N ALA A 163 10.93 8.15 -6.35
CA ALA A 163 11.82 9.31 -6.18
C ALA A 163 11.11 10.61 -5.70
N GLY A 164 10.00 10.50 -4.96
CA GLY A 164 9.20 11.64 -4.48
C GLY A 164 8.31 12.33 -5.52
N PHE A 165 8.27 11.87 -6.78
CA PHE A 165 7.46 12.50 -7.83
C PHE A 165 5.99 12.08 -7.77
N PHE A 166 5.72 10.79 -7.58
CA PHE A 166 4.36 10.25 -7.52
C PHE A 166 4.28 9.03 -6.57
N PRO A 167 3.16 8.87 -5.84
CA PRO A 167 2.90 7.66 -5.09
C PRO A 167 2.68 6.49 -6.07
N VAL A 168 3.31 5.36 -5.82
CA VAL A 168 3.11 4.14 -6.61
C VAL A 168 1.78 3.52 -6.20
N SER A 169 0.75 3.78 -7.01
CA SER A 169 -0.58 3.16 -6.87
C SER A 169 -0.93 2.34 -8.13
N LEU A 170 -1.95 1.48 -8.00
CA LEU A 170 -2.49 0.74 -9.13
C LEU A 170 -3.02 1.69 -10.23
N GLU A 171 -3.63 2.80 -9.82
CA GLU A 171 -4.16 3.84 -10.69
C GLU A 171 -3.06 4.52 -11.51
N THR A 172 -1.98 4.99 -10.85
CA THR A 172 -0.86 5.63 -11.55
C THR A 172 -0.19 4.68 -12.53
N SER A 173 -0.10 3.40 -12.17
CA SER A 173 0.54 2.38 -13.01
C SER A 173 -0.31 2.02 -14.23
N THR A 174 -1.63 1.91 -14.05
CA THR A 174 -2.58 1.65 -15.14
C THR A 174 -2.69 2.83 -16.09
N ALA A 175 -2.64 4.06 -15.56
CA ALA A 175 -2.61 5.29 -16.36
C ALA A 175 -1.33 5.35 -17.20
N LEU A 176 -0.15 5.13 -16.59
CA LEU A 176 1.13 5.07 -17.30
C LEU A 176 1.14 3.99 -18.40
N MET A 177 0.58 2.82 -18.11
CA MET A 177 0.48 1.72 -19.08
C MET A 177 -0.43 2.08 -20.26
N SER A 178 -1.61 2.65 -19.98
CA SER A 178 -2.54 3.13 -21.00
C SER A 178 -1.92 4.19 -21.89
N SER A 179 -1.21 5.15 -21.30
CA SER A 179 -0.47 6.17 -22.04
C SER A 179 0.62 5.56 -22.93
N THR A 180 1.40 4.62 -22.40
CA THR A 180 2.46 3.94 -23.16
C THR A 180 1.90 3.19 -24.38
N VAL A 181 0.80 2.45 -24.21
CA VAL A 181 0.12 1.74 -25.30
C VAL A 181 -0.45 2.71 -26.33
N SER A 182 -1.01 3.85 -25.90
CA SER A 182 -1.46 4.92 -26.80
C SER A 182 -0.32 5.51 -27.62
N TYR A 183 0.77 5.95 -26.97
CA TYR A 183 1.94 6.49 -27.66
C TYR A 183 2.54 5.48 -28.65
N PHE A 184 2.58 4.21 -28.26
CA PHE A 184 3.05 3.14 -29.12
C PHE A 184 2.15 2.91 -30.34
N THR A 185 0.83 2.91 -30.15
CA THR A 185 -0.14 2.77 -31.24
C THR A 185 -0.01 3.91 -32.23
N LEU A 186 0.15 5.15 -31.74
CA LEU A 186 0.37 6.33 -32.57
C LEU A 186 1.68 6.24 -33.38
N MET A 187 2.79 5.84 -32.74
CA MET A 187 4.07 5.64 -33.47
C MET A 187 3.93 4.59 -34.58
N ARG A 188 3.26 3.46 -34.29
CA ARG A 188 3.02 2.44 -35.30
C ARG A 188 2.17 2.96 -36.46
N GLU A 189 1.12 3.73 -36.18
CA GLU A 189 0.28 4.31 -37.22
C GLU A 189 1.06 5.29 -38.10
N SER A 190 1.94 6.12 -37.50
CA SER A 190 2.80 7.02 -38.26
C SER A 190 3.82 6.27 -39.14
N SER A 191 4.43 5.20 -38.64
CA SER A 191 5.39 4.39 -39.39
C SER A 191 4.75 3.57 -40.53
N MET A 192 3.44 3.31 -40.48
CA MET A 192 2.74 2.63 -41.59
C MET A 192 2.15 3.59 -42.63
N ARG A 193 2.21 4.92 -42.38
CA ARG A 193 1.77 5.95 -43.33
C ARG A 193 2.89 6.51 -44.19
N GLU A 194 4.15 6.23 -43.84
CA GLU A 194 5.34 6.43 -44.69
C GLU A 194 5.61 5.19 -45.57
#